data_AF-A0A7S4ZTM8-F1
#
_entry.id   AF-A0A7S4ZTM8-F1
#
_cell.length_a   1.000
_cell.length_b   1.000
_cell.length_c   1.000
_cell.angle_alpha   90.00
_cell.angle_beta   90.00
_cell.angle_gamma   90.00
#
_symmetry.space_group_name_H-M   'P 1'
#
loop_
_entity.id
_entity.type
_entity.pdbx_description
1 polymer ?
#
loop_
_entity_poly.entity_id
_entity_poly.type
_entity_poly.pdbx_seq_one_letter_code
_entity_poly.pdbx_strand_id
1 'polypeptide(L)'
;MARPSEDIEYGMMPRMIPLLSLEEFLAPADAKRVRSVLQKLSACGLDYAVTGGLALEPSLGLNLGRQRAFNDIDVVVSGYETLPPALGTAFMVSHAHPRRSKGKLAIQLVETIERVRIDVFSACGGTLERARSAQIGDLPIKVISVEDMACRIASEMMSFCRGDTVPPKCVDDHLRAVQAVEPHLVEETWQEQRREIDPTSYSGALTLITKALELNSGTFKKADYSTDIDSVCPHCENAIPFKIAKPEAIFEILGYC
;
A
#
# COMPACT_ATOMS: atom_id res chain seq x y z
N MET A 1 -45.89 39.66 22.15
CA MET A 1 -44.45 39.65 22.52
C MET A 1 -43.84 38.36 22.01
N ALA A 2 -43.20 38.40 20.84
CA ALA A 2 -42.45 37.28 20.29
C ALA A 2 -41.00 37.36 20.80
N ARG A 3 -40.47 36.27 21.36
CA ARG A 3 -39.03 36.15 21.63
C ARG A 3 -38.36 35.66 20.33
N PRO A 4 -37.23 36.24 19.91
CA PRO A 4 -36.45 35.67 18.83
C PRO A 4 -35.71 34.43 19.35
N SER A 5 -35.76 33.34 18.60
CA SER A 5 -34.91 32.16 18.78
C SER A 5 -33.49 32.52 18.35
N GLU A 6 -32.55 32.43 19.27
CA GLU A 6 -31.12 32.48 18.97
C GLU A 6 -30.71 31.14 18.35
N ASP A 7 -30.50 31.15 17.04
CA ASP A 7 -29.84 30.05 16.32
C ASP A 7 -28.35 30.06 16.72
N ILE A 8 -27.99 29.14 17.61
CA ILE A 8 -26.59 28.85 17.94
C ILE A 8 -26.04 27.98 16.82
N GLU A 9 -25.33 28.59 15.86
CA GLU A 9 -24.44 27.88 14.95
C GLU A 9 -23.35 27.19 15.76
N TYR A 10 -23.52 25.88 15.98
CA TYR A 10 -22.42 25.01 16.41
C TYR A 10 -21.38 24.96 15.28
N GLY A 11 -20.40 25.86 15.34
CA GLY A 11 -19.23 25.82 14.51
C GLY A 11 -18.57 24.45 14.63
N MET A 12 -18.66 23.64 13.59
CA MET A 12 -17.89 22.40 13.47
C MET A 12 -16.42 22.78 13.57
N MET A 13 -15.78 22.42 14.70
CA MET A 13 -14.34 22.57 14.80
C MET A 13 -13.69 21.79 13.65
N PRO A 14 -12.74 22.39 12.91
CA PRO A 14 -12.08 21.70 11.81
C PRO A 14 -11.46 20.42 12.34
N ARG A 15 -11.85 19.26 11.77
CA ARG A 15 -11.21 17.98 12.07
C ARG A 15 -9.71 18.15 11.79
N MET A 16 -8.89 18.05 12.83
CA MET A 16 -7.44 18.06 12.67
C MET A 16 -7.04 16.91 11.75
N ILE A 17 -6.38 17.23 10.64
CA ILE A 17 -5.80 16.23 9.75
C ILE A 17 -4.55 15.70 10.44
N PRO A 18 -4.41 14.37 10.64
CA PRO A 18 -3.24 13.81 11.29
C PRO A 18 -1.97 14.05 10.46
N LEU A 19 -0.91 14.48 11.14
CA LEU A 19 0.43 14.58 10.56
C LEU A 19 1.10 13.20 10.65
N LEU A 20 1.56 12.71 9.50
CA LEU A 20 2.30 11.46 9.37
C LEU A 20 3.80 11.79 9.44
N SER A 21 4.41 11.51 10.59
CA SER A 21 5.82 11.72 10.87
C SER A 21 6.65 10.62 10.18
N LEU A 22 7.32 10.93 9.07
CA LEU A 22 8.15 9.95 8.36
C LEU A 22 9.48 9.72 9.06
N GLU A 23 10.01 10.76 9.70
CA GLU A 23 11.32 10.81 10.31
C GLU A 23 11.44 9.91 11.55
N GLU A 24 10.31 9.49 12.13
CA GLU A 24 10.24 8.47 13.19
C GLU A 24 10.45 7.04 12.65
N PHE A 25 10.12 6.79 11.39
CA PHE A 25 10.10 5.44 10.80
C PHE A 25 11.07 5.25 9.64
N LEU A 26 11.67 6.33 9.13
CA LEU A 26 12.64 6.34 8.03
C LEU A 26 13.89 7.13 8.41
N ALA A 27 15.02 6.81 7.77
CA ALA A 27 16.18 7.68 7.82
C ALA A 27 15.83 9.06 7.21
N PRO A 28 16.42 10.18 7.69
CA PRO A 28 16.08 11.52 7.18
C PRO A 28 16.23 11.68 5.66
N ALA A 29 17.25 11.03 5.07
CA ALA A 29 17.45 11.02 3.62
C ALA A 29 16.30 10.30 2.89
N ASP A 30 15.81 9.19 3.43
CA ASP A 30 14.71 8.44 2.84
C ASP A 30 13.37 9.15 3.01
N ALA A 31 13.13 9.80 4.16
CA ALA A 31 11.95 10.64 4.35
C ALA A 31 11.88 11.77 3.31
N LYS A 32 13.03 12.39 3.00
CA LYS A 32 13.14 13.39 1.93
C LYS A 32 12.85 12.80 0.55
N ARG A 33 13.44 11.62 0.23
CA ARG A 33 13.20 10.90 -1.03
C ARG A 33 11.71 10.60 -1.21
N VAL A 34 11.05 10.04 -0.19
CA VAL A 34 9.61 9.78 -0.20
C VAL A 34 8.81 11.04 -0.50
N ARG A 35 9.08 12.15 0.22
CA ARG A 35 8.35 13.41 0.02
C ARG A 35 8.50 13.92 -1.42
N SER A 36 9.71 13.88 -1.96
CA SER A 36 10.02 14.26 -3.36
C SER A 36 9.20 13.44 -4.37
N VAL A 37 9.19 12.11 -4.22
CA VAL A 37 8.45 11.22 -5.12
C VAL A 37 6.94 11.40 -5.00
N LEU A 38 6.39 11.51 -3.78
CA LEU A 38 4.95 11.72 -3.58
C LEU A 38 4.48 13.07 -4.14
N GLN A 39 5.28 14.14 -3.98
CA GLN A 39 5.02 15.43 -4.62
C GLN A 39 4.97 15.29 -6.14
N LYS A 40 5.90 14.54 -6.74
CA LYS A 40 5.93 14.28 -8.17
C LYS A 40 4.71 13.49 -8.65
N LEU A 41 4.27 12.47 -7.90
CA LEU A 41 3.05 11.72 -8.20
C LEU A 41 1.81 12.63 -8.17
N SER A 42 1.68 13.47 -7.13
CA SER A 42 0.60 14.44 -7.01
C SER A 42 0.61 15.48 -8.14
N ALA A 43 1.80 15.95 -8.54
CA ALA A 43 1.95 16.87 -9.68
C ALA A 43 1.54 16.24 -11.03
N CYS A 44 1.58 14.91 -11.14
CA CYS A 44 1.04 14.19 -12.30
C CYS A 44 -0.50 14.04 -12.27
N GLY A 45 -1.16 14.51 -11.22
CA GLY A 45 -2.61 14.40 -11.03
C GLY A 45 -3.07 13.01 -10.62
N LEU A 46 -2.20 12.18 -10.03
CA LEU A 46 -2.58 10.87 -9.53
C LEU A 46 -3.46 11.02 -8.29
N ASP A 47 -4.68 10.47 -8.32
CA ASP A 47 -5.50 10.29 -7.13
C ASP A 47 -5.19 8.93 -6.51
N TYR A 48 -4.53 8.94 -5.35
CA TYR A 48 -4.02 7.74 -4.70
C TYR A 48 -4.16 7.78 -3.18
N ALA A 49 -4.06 6.61 -2.58
CA ALA A 49 -3.82 6.45 -1.15
C ALA A 49 -2.54 5.62 -0.91
N VAL A 50 -1.70 6.07 0.02
CA VAL A 50 -0.47 5.38 0.42
C VAL A 50 -0.82 4.11 1.20
N THR A 51 -0.11 3.02 0.92
CA THR A 51 -0.24 1.74 1.63
C THR A 51 1.14 1.16 1.97
N GLY A 52 1.20 -0.14 2.30
CA GLY A 52 2.44 -0.85 2.55
C GLY A 52 3.17 -0.34 3.79
N GLY A 53 4.50 -0.53 3.82
CA GLY A 53 5.32 -0.14 4.98
C GLY A 53 5.25 1.35 5.30
N LEU A 54 5.10 2.19 4.27
CA LEU A 54 5.04 3.64 4.43
C LEU A 54 3.77 4.11 5.17
N ALA A 55 2.66 3.41 4.97
CA ALA A 55 1.41 3.66 5.69
C ALA A 55 1.32 2.90 7.02
N LEU A 56 1.85 1.67 7.06
CA LEU A 56 1.69 0.77 8.20
C LEU A 56 2.43 1.29 9.43
N GLU A 57 3.73 1.60 9.32
CA GLU A 57 4.55 1.94 10.50
C GLU A 57 4.00 3.16 11.26
N PRO A 58 3.61 4.27 10.61
CA PRO A 58 2.98 5.39 11.29
C PRO A 58 1.59 5.08 11.85
N SER A 59 0.80 4.25 11.17
CA SER A 59 -0.53 3.85 11.64
C SER A 59 -0.48 2.99 12.91
N LEU A 60 0.62 2.27 13.11
CA LEU A 60 0.90 1.51 14.32
C LEU A 60 1.38 2.38 15.49
N GLY A 61 1.80 3.62 15.22
CA GLY A 61 2.34 4.55 16.22
C GLY A 61 3.66 4.09 16.84
N LEU A 62 4.22 4.90 17.75
CA LEU A 62 5.55 4.63 18.35
C LEU A 62 5.64 3.35 19.20
N ASN A 63 4.51 2.76 19.60
CA ASN A 63 4.48 1.56 20.43
C ASN A 63 4.65 0.27 19.61
N LEU A 64 4.16 0.24 18.37
CA LEU A 64 4.12 -0.96 17.52
C LEU A 64 4.83 -0.74 16.17
N GLY A 65 4.93 0.50 15.71
CA GLY A 65 5.69 0.88 14.52
C GLY A 65 7.20 0.81 14.77
N ARG A 66 7.96 0.68 13.68
CA ARG A 66 9.42 0.65 13.76
C ARG A 66 10.08 1.42 12.64
N GLN A 67 11.32 1.84 12.90
CA GLN A 67 12.20 2.30 11.84
C GLN A 67 12.58 1.14 10.93
N ARG A 68 12.53 1.35 9.61
CA ARG A 68 12.85 0.34 8.61
C ARG A 68 13.66 0.93 7.47
N ALA A 69 14.38 0.07 6.76
CA ALA A 69 14.99 0.44 5.49
C ALA A 69 13.89 0.76 4.46
N PHE A 70 14.05 1.87 3.76
CA PHE A 70 13.18 2.27 2.66
C PHE A 70 13.58 1.54 1.38
N ASN A 71 12.61 0.90 0.73
CA ASN A 71 12.84 0.16 -0.52
C ASN A 71 11.97 0.71 -1.66
N ASP A 72 10.70 0.94 -1.38
CA ASP A 72 9.65 1.20 -2.35
C ASP A 72 8.51 2.04 -1.74
N ILE A 73 7.68 2.60 -2.63
CA ILE A 73 6.44 3.27 -2.27
C ILE A 73 5.28 2.44 -2.83
N ASP A 74 4.39 1.99 -1.95
CA ASP A 74 3.15 1.34 -2.35
C ASP A 74 1.99 2.34 -2.33
N VAL A 75 1.21 2.41 -3.41
CA VAL A 75 -0.01 3.21 -3.47
C VAL A 75 -1.18 2.42 -4.07
N VAL A 76 -2.39 2.83 -3.71
CA VAL A 76 -3.65 2.28 -4.23
C VAL A 76 -4.37 3.36 -5.03
N VAL A 77 -4.88 2.98 -6.21
CA VAL A 77 -5.70 3.82 -7.10
C VAL A 77 -6.99 3.08 -7.45
N SER A 78 -8.00 3.77 -7.96
CA SER A 78 -9.30 3.14 -8.28
C SER A 78 -9.16 2.01 -9.30
N GLY A 79 -8.33 2.20 -10.33
CA GLY A 79 -8.08 1.22 -11.38
C GLY A 79 -6.94 1.63 -12.31
N TYR A 80 -6.61 0.78 -13.28
CA TYR A 80 -5.58 1.10 -14.29
C TYR A 80 -6.06 2.21 -15.23
N GLU A 81 -7.35 2.19 -15.58
CA GLU A 81 -8.03 3.15 -16.43
C GLU A 81 -8.06 4.58 -15.86
N THR A 82 -7.83 4.73 -14.55
CA THR A 82 -7.80 6.03 -13.88
C THR A 82 -6.39 6.63 -13.82
N LEU A 83 -5.37 5.93 -14.34
CA LEU A 83 -4.00 6.42 -14.32
C LEU A 83 -3.83 7.63 -15.25
N PRO A 84 -3.33 8.78 -14.76
CA PRO A 84 -3.14 9.95 -15.60
C PRO A 84 -1.99 9.73 -16.59
N PRO A 85 -2.17 10.15 -17.86
CA PRO A 85 -1.14 10.01 -18.89
C PRO A 85 0.23 10.59 -18.54
N ALA A 86 0.25 11.64 -17.72
CA ALA A 86 1.48 12.31 -17.28
C ALA A 86 2.46 11.37 -16.56
N LEU A 87 1.98 10.29 -15.93
CA LEU A 87 2.85 9.29 -15.30
C LEU A 87 3.79 8.63 -16.31
N GLY A 88 3.31 8.34 -17.52
CA GLY A 88 4.11 7.68 -18.57
C GLY A 88 5.24 8.57 -19.12
N THR A 89 5.15 9.88 -18.89
CA THR A 89 6.23 10.84 -19.24
C THR A 89 7.09 11.23 -18.05
N ALA A 90 6.55 11.19 -16.83
CA ALA A 90 7.23 11.63 -15.63
C ALA A 90 8.05 10.51 -14.96
N PHE A 91 7.70 9.25 -15.22
CA PHE A 91 8.34 8.08 -14.62
C PHE A 91 8.70 7.06 -15.69
N MET A 92 9.68 6.22 -15.38
CA MET A 92 9.96 5.05 -16.18
C MET A 92 8.99 3.93 -15.79
N VAL A 93 8.34 3.28 -16.75
CA VAL A 93 7.38 2.21 -16.46
C VAL A 93 8.10 0.86 -16.48
N SER A 94 8.16 0.18 -15.33
CA SER A 94 8.74 -1.16 -15.21
C SER A 94 7.73 -2.24 -15.59
N HIS A 95 6.49 -2.12 -15.09
CA HIS A 95 5.40 -3.04 -15.40
C HIS A 95 4.12 -2.27 -15.69
N ALA A 96 3.31 -2.75 -16.63
CA ALA A 96 1.97 -2.22 -16.91
C ALA A 96 1.00 -3.37 -17.14
N HIS A 97 -0.04 -3.46 -16.30
CA HIS A 97 -0.93 -4.61 -16.20
C HIS A 97 -2.40 -4.20 -16.35
N PRO A 98 -2.83 -3.74 -17.54
CA PRO A 98 -4.17 -3.18 -17.76
C PRO A 98 -5.33 -4.17 -17.50
N ARG A 99 -5.04 -5.48 -17.52
CA ARG A 99 -6.06 -6.55 -17.43
C ARG A 99 -6.02 -7.34 -16.12
N ARG A 100 -5.19 -6.94 -15.15
CA ARG A 100 -5.13 -7.63 -13.86
C ARG A 100 -6.39 -7.32 -13.06
N SER A 101 -6.80 -8.29 -12.24
CA SER A 101 -7.95 -8.13 -11.36
C SER A 101 -7.70 -7.03 -10.33
N LYS A 102 -8.79 -6.50 -9.76
CA LYS A 102 -8.76 -5.61 -8.58
C LYS A 102 -7.86 -6.15 -7.46
N GLY A 103 -7.27 -5.23 -6.69
CA GLY A 103 -6.32 -5.57 -5.62
C GLY A 103 -4.96 -6.09 -6.10
N LYS A 104 -4.65 -6.07 -7.40
CA LYS A 104 -3.35 -6.47 -7.95
C LYS A 104 -2.60 -5.24 -8.49
N LEU A 105 -1.30 -5.44 -8.73
CA LEU A 105 -0.43 -4.43 -9.34
C LEU A 105 -1.02 -4.02 -10.70
N ALA A 106 -1.31 -2.73 -10.84
CA ALA A 106 -1.81 -2.10 -12.04
C ALA A 106 -0.65 -1.57 -12.89
N ILE A 107 0.27 -0.83 -12.27
CA ILE A 107 1.48 -0.31 -12.91
C ILE A 107 2.61 -0.27 -11.87
N GLN A 108 3.84 -0.50 -12.31
CA GLN A 108 5.02 -0.25 -11.51
C GLN A 108 5.84 0.83 -12.19
N LEU A 109 6.17 1.86 -11.43
CA LEU A 109 6.90 3.03 -11.87
C LEU A 109 8.27 3.07 -11.20
N VAL A 110 9.22 3.74 -11.86
CA VAL A 110 10.53 4.04 -11.32
C VAL A 110 10.77 5.53 -11.44
N GLU A 111 11.02 6.17 -10.29
CA GLU A 111 11.54 7.52 -10.22
C GLU A 111 13.06 7.45 -10.32
N THR A 112 13.60 8.06 -11.38
CA THR A 112 14.97 7.83 -11.82
C THR A 112 16.01 8.63 -11.03
N ILE A 113 15.63 9.79 -10.47
CA ILE A 113 16.53 10.69 -9.74
C ILE A 113 16.69 10.19 -8.31
N GLU A 114 15.58 9.94 -7.63
CA GLU A 114 15.54 9.45 -6.27
C GLU A 114 15.79 7.94 -6.19
N ARG A 115 15.82 7.24 -7.35
CA ARG A 115 16.02 5.80 -7.48
C ARG A 115 15.03 5.01 -6.64
N VAL A 116 13.75 5.32 -6.84
CA VAL A 116 12.64 4.76 -6.05
C VAL A 116 11.70 4.00 -6.96
N ARG A 117 11.35 2.78 -6.55
CA ARG A 117 10.25 2.03 -7.14
C ARG A 117 8.92 2.46 -6.51
N ILE A 118 7.90 2.61 -7.34
CA ILE A 118 6.53 2.84 -6.92
C ILE A 118 5.66 1.70 -7.45
N ASP A 119 5.05 0.95 -6.54
CA ASP A 119 4.07 -0.08 -6.87
C ASP A 119 2.66 0.50 -6.74
N VAL A 120 1.93 0.54 -7.85
CA VAL A 120 0.57 1.09 -7.93
C VAL A 120 -0.42 -0.05 -8.08
N PHE A 121 -1.25 -0.25 -7.06
CA PHE A 121 -2.25 -1.31 -7.02
C PHE A 121 -3.64 -0.77 -7.33
N SER A 122 -4.45 -1.54 -8.06
CA SER A 122 -5.88 -1.23 -8.16
C SER A 122 -6.59 -1.54 -6.85
N ALA A 123 -7.55 -0.70 -6.46
CA ALA A 123 -8.37 -0.88 -5.27
C ALA A 123 -9.15 -2.19 -5.31
N CYS A 124 -9.45 -2.74 -4.13
CA CYS A 124 -10.30 -3.90 -3.93
C CYS A 124 -11.42 -3.49 -2.97
N GLY A 125 -12.67 -3.89 -3.26
CA GLY A 125 -13.82 -3.48 -2.45
C GLY A 125 -13.89 -1.96 -2.22
N GLY A 126 -14.20 -1.56 -0.98
CA GLY A 126 -14.30 -0.19 -0.49
C GLY A 126 -13.00 0.39 0.10
N THR A 127 -11.82 -0.13 -0.29
CA THR A 127 -10.53 0.26 0.32
C THR A 127 -10.23 1.76 0.19
N LEU A 128 -10.61 2.42 -0.91
CA LEU A 128 -10.34 3.86 -1.09
C LEU A 128 -11.32 4.74 -0.33
N GLU A 129 -12.55 4.29 -0.15
CA GLU A 129 -13.62 4.94 0.61
C GLU A 129 -13.27 4.97 2.11
N ARG A 130 -12.53 3.97 2.59
CA ARG A 130 -12.01 3.88 3.97
C ARG A 130 -10.65 4.54 4.16
N ALA A 131 -10.04 5.09 3.10
CA ALA A 131 -8.76 5.79 3.23
C ALA A 131 -8.92 7.07 4.08
N ARG A 132 -7.94 7.33 4.93
CA ARG A 132 -7.92 8.45 5.87
C ARG A 132 -7.06 9.59 5.31
N SER A 133 -7.56 10.82 5.37
CA SER A 133 -6.75 11.99 5.04
C SER A 133 -5.62 12.15 6.05
N ALA A 134 -4.41 12.46 5.57
CA ALA A 134 -3.24 12.76 6.38
C ALA A 134 -2.36 13.81 5.69
N GLN A 135 -1.28 14.23 6.36
CA GLN A 135 -0.27 15.12 5.78
C GLN A 135 1.13 14.55 5.99
N ILE A 136 2.00 14.70 4.99
CA ILE A 136 3.46 14.51 5.14
C ILE A 136 4.12 15.88 4.95
N GLY A 137 4.50 16.52 6.05
CA GLY A 137 4.85 17.94 6.01
C GLY A 137 3.64 18.78 5.56
N ASP A 138 3.78 19.51 4.47
CA ASP A 138 2.72 20.30 3.83
C ASP A 138 1.95 19.54 2.73
N LEU A 139 2.39 18.32 2.38
CA LEU A 139 1.78 17.52 1.33
C LEU A 139 0.51 16.81 1.85
N PRO A 140 -0.69 17.13 1.31
CA PRO A 140 -1.89 16.38 1.63
C PRO A 140 -1.84 15.01 0.95
N ILE A 141 -2.14 13.96 1.71
CA ILE A 141 -2.18 12.58 1.22
C ILE A 141 -3.40 11.85 1.75
N LYS A 142 -3.74 10.73 1.12
CA LYS A 142 -4.63 9.71 1.68
C LYS A 142 -3.79 8.52 2.12
N VAL A 143 -4.19 7.85 3.20
CA VAL A 143 -3.52 6.67 3.75
C VAL A 143 -4.56 5.56 3.89
N ILE A 144 -4.24 4.36 3.39
CA ILE A 144 -5.11 3.20 3.56
C ILE A 144 -5.29 2.89 5.06
N SER A 145 -6.51 2.50 5.43
CA SER A 145 -6.84 2.17 6.82
C SER A 145 -5.95 1.04 7.36
N VAL A 146 -5.69 1.03 8.67
CA VAL A 146 -4.92 -0.05 9.29
C VAL A 146 -5.65 -1.38 9.19
N GLU A 147 -6.99 -1.35 9.16
CA GLU A 147 -7.87 -2.50 9.00
C GLU A 147 -7.74 -3.12 7.60
N ASP A 148 -7.73 -2.31 6.54
CA ASP A 148 -7.47 -2.76 5.17
C ASP A 148 -6.06 -3.35 5.03
N MET A 149 -5.06 -2.72 5.64
CA MET A 149 -3.69 -3.26 5.63
C MET A 149 -3.60 -4.59 6.38
N ALA A 150 -4.23 -4.71 7.56
CA ALA A 150 -4.25 -5.94 8.34
C ALA A 150 -4.94 -7.09 7.59
N CYS A 151 -6.10 -6.83 6.99
CA CYS A 151 -6.81 -7.79 6.14
C CYS A 151 -5.98 -8.22 4.94
N ARG A 152 -5.27 -7.28 4.29
CA ARG A 152 -4.40 -7.60 3.16
C ARG A 152 -3.23 -8.49 3.57
N ILE A 153 -2.57 -8.17 4.68
CA ILE A 153 -1.47 -8.99 5.23
C ILE A 153 -1.99 -10.38 5.63
N ALA A 154 -3.16 -10.46 6.27
CA ALA A 154 -3.78 -11.73 6.62
C ALA A 154 -4.10 -12.58 5.38
N SER A 155 -4.63 -11.96 4.30
CA SER A 155 -4.90 -12.62 3.02
C SER A 155 -3.61 -13.17 2.37
N GLU A 156 -2.48 -12.48 2.55
CA GLU A 156 -1.16 -12.99 2.15
C GLU A 156 -0.72 -14.16 3.03
N MET A 157 -0.85 -14.05 4.35
CA MET A 157 -0.56 -15.12 5.32
C MET A 157 -1.44 -16.36 5.17
N MET A 158 -2.63 -16.24 4.59
CA MET A 158 -3.42 -17.41 4.20
C MET A 158 -2.72 -18.27 3.15
N SER A 159 -1.80 -17.70 2.35
CA SER A 159 -0.96 -18.47 1.42
C SER A 159 0.03 -19.36 2.18
N PHE A 160 0.62 -18.84 3.26
CA PHE A 160 1.44 -19.65 4.17
C PHE A 160 0.64 -20.82 4.77
N CYS A 161 -0.62 -20.60 5.14
CA CYS A 161 -1.50 -21.65 5.64
C CYS A 161 -1.75 -22.78 4.62
N ARG A 162 -1.64 -22.48 3.32
CA ARG A 162 -1.78 -23.45 2.22
C ARG A 162 -0.46 -24.14 1.84
N GLY A 163 0.64 -23.81 2.50
CA GLY A 163 1.96 -24.33 2.15
C GLY A 163 2.73 -23.50 1.12
N ASP A 164 2.20 -22.33 0.74
CA ASP A 164 2.89 -21.44 -0.18
C ASP A 164 4.07 -20.72 0.50
N THR A 165 4.91 -20.10 -0.33
CA THR A 165 5.98 -19.23 0.14
C THR A 165 5.47 -17.81 0.38
N VAL A 166 5.83 -17.22 1.53
CA VAL A 166 5.55 -15.81 1.84
C VAL A 166 6.83 -15.06 2.28
N PRO A 167 6.89 -13.73 2.11
CA PRO A 167 7.98 -12.93 2.65
C PRO A 167 8.07 -13.05 4.19
N PRO A 168 9.28 -13.15 4.77
CA PRO A 168 9.45 -13.22 6.23
C PRO A 168 8.81 -12.04 6.98
N LYS A 169 8.77 -10.85 6.35
CA LYS A 169 8.15 -9.65 6.94
C LYS A 169 6.66 -9.82 7.25
N CYS A 170 5.95 -10.68 6.52
CA CYS A 170 4.50 -10.81 6.63
C CYS A 170 4.06 -11.30 8.02
N VAL A 171 4.85 -12.14 8.69
CA VAL A 171 4.52 -12.62 10.04
C VAL A 171 4.56 -11.47 11.04
N ASP A 172 5.66 -10.74 11.06
CA ASP A 172 5.86 -9.66 12.00
C ASP A 172 4.91 -8.48 11.73
N ASP A 173 4.72 -8.12 10.45
CA ASP A 173 3.74 -7.11 10.06
C ASP A 173 2.31 -7.55 10.45
N HIS A 174 1.97 -8.84 10.31
CA HIS A 174 0.68 -9.39 10.73
C HIS A 174 0.46 -9.27 12.24
N LEU A 175 1.42 -9.72 13.05
CA LEU A 175 1.31 -9.71 14.51
C LEU A 175 1.14 -8.31 15.07
N ARG A 176 1.80 -7.31 14.47
CA ARG A 176 1.69 -5.90 14.87
C ARG A 176 0.37 -5.29 14.40
N ALA A 177 -0.03 -5.55 13.15
CA ALA A 177 -1.30 -5.05 12.62
C ALA A 177 -2.52 -5.56 13.41
N VAL A 178 -2.52 -6.85 13.82
CA VAL A 178 -3.61 -7.43 14.63
C VAL A 178 -3.82 -6.69 15.95
N GLN A 179 -2.75 -6.14 16.54
CA GLN A 179 -2.83 -5.40 17.80
C GLN A 179 -3.41 -3.98 17.64
N ALA A 180 -3.48 -3.46 16.41
CA ALA A 180 -3.86 -2.08 16.11
C ALA A 180 -5.26 -1.94 15.48
N VAL A 181 -5.94 -3.05 15.16
CA VAL A 181 -7.23 -3.03 14.47
C VAL A 181 -8.41 -3.12 15.42
N GLU A 182 -9.48 -2.42 15.06
CA GLU A 182 -10.79 -2.57 15.71
C GLU A 182 -11.52 -3.82 15.17
N PRO A 183 -11.94 -4.77 16.03
CA PRO A 183 -12.50 -6.05 15.60
C PRO A 183 -13.72 -5.97 14.66
N HIS A 184 -14.57 -4.96 14.82
CA HIS A 184 -15.77 -4.82 13.98
C HIS A 184 -15.43 -4.28 12.58
N LEU A 185 -14.49 -3.34 12.47
CA LEU A 185 -14.07 -2.74 11.20
C LEU A 185 -13.28 -3.73 10.34
N VAL A 186 -12.47 -4.57 10.98
CA VAL A 186 -11.65 -5.56 10.27
C VAL A 186 -12.50 -6.70 9.69
N GLU A 187 -13.57 -7.12 10.36
CA GLU A 187 -14.47 -8.17 9.84
C GLU A 187 -15.23 -7.74 8.58
N GLU A 188 -15.66 -6.48 8.51
CA GLU A 188 -16.27 -5.91 7.29
C GLU A 188 -15.25 -5.88 6.15
N THR A 189 -14.07 -5.33 6.42
CA THR A 189 -12.98 -5.21 5.46
C THR A 189 -12.48 -6.56 4.96
N TRP A 190 -12.50 -7.58 5.82
CA TRP A 190 -12.07 -8.94 5.50
C TRP A 190 -12.89 -9.57 4.38
N GLN A 191 -14.20 -9.31 4.32
CA GLN A 191 -15.06 -9.88 3.27
C GLN A 191 -14.61 -9.48 1.87
N GLU A 192 -14.02 -8.31 1.72
CA GLU A 192 -13.56 -7.77 0.44
C GLU A 192 -12.15 -8.24 0.09
N GLN A 193 -11.28 -8.45 1.09
CA GLN A 193 -9.86 -8.78 0.90
C GLN A 193 -9.58 -10.29 0.83
N ARG A 194 -10.47 -11.12 1.39
CA ARG A 194 -10.30 -12.57 1.43
C ARG A 194 -10.49 -13.20 0.06
N ARG A 195 -9.85 -14.34 -0.17
CA ARG A 195 -10.23 -15.22 -1.28
C ARG A 195 -11.46 -16.01 -0.89
N GLU A 196 -12.19 -16.52 -1.88
CA GLU A 196 -13.37 -17.36 -1.64
C GLU A 196 -13.06 -18.61 -0.81
N ILE A 197 -11.85 -19.16 -0.98
CA ILE A 197 -11.35 -20.33 -0.26
C ILE A 197 -10.90 -20.04 1.18
N ASP A 198 -10.71 -18.77 1.53
CA ASP A 198 -10.24 -18.37 2.86
C ASP A 198 -11.43 -18.33 3.85
N PRO A 199 -11.17 -18.38 5.17
CA PRO A 199 -12.23 -18.32 6.18
C PRO A 199 -13.19 -17.16 5.99
N THR A 200 -14.47 -17.38 6.31
CA THR A 200 -15.51 -16.37 6.18
C THR A 200 -15.41 -15.25 7.23
N SER A 201 -14.57 -15.37 8.25
CA SER A 201 -14.31 -14.33 9.24
C SER A 201 -12.82 -14.07 9.43
N TYR A 202 -12.48 -12.84 9.79
CA TYR A 202 -11.11 -12.43 10.08
C TYR A 202 -10.58 -13.19 11.29
N SER A 203 -11.39 -13.30 12.35
CA SER A 203 -11.12 -14.16 13.52
C SER A 203 -10.79 -15.61 13.17
N GLY A 204 -11.49 -16.18 12.17
CA GLY A 204 -11.21 -17.52 11.64
C GLY A 204 -9.86 -17.58 10.94
N ALA A 205 -9.52 -16.57 10.15
CA ALA A 205 -8.20 -16.44 9.52
C ALA A 205 -7.08 -16.34 10.57
N LEU A 206 -7.23 -15.54 11.62
CA LEU A 206 -6.25 -15.44 12.71
C LEU A 206 -5.97 -16.78 13.39
N THR A 207 -7.03 -17.56 13.63
CA THR A 207 -6.91 -18.90 14.24
C THR A 207 -6.10 -19.83 13.33
N LEU A 208 -6.37 -19.82 12.02
CA LEU A 208 -5.63 -20.65 11.06
C LEU A 208 -4.18 -20.18 10.88
N ILE A 209 -3.93 -18.88 10.83
CA ILE A 209 -2.57 -18.32 10.70
C ILE A 209 -1.74 -18.71 11.92
N THR A 210 -2.26 -18.52 13.13
CA THR A 210 -1.57 -18.92 14.38
C THR A 210 -1.21 -20.41 14.35
N LYS A 211 -2.18 -21.27 14.04
CA LYS A 211 -1.93 -22.72 13.95
C LYS A 211 -0.93 -23.08 12.86
N ALA A 212 -0.98 -22.41 11.71
CA ALA A 212 -0.04 -22.65 10.62
C ALA A 212 1.39 -22.27 11.01
N LEU A 213 1.57 -21.18 11.76
CA LEU A 213 2.87 -20.75 12.29
C LEU A 213 3.43 -21.77 13.29
N GLU A 214 2.59 -22.30 14.18
CA GLU A 214 2.98 -23.35 15.14
C GLU A 214 3.41 -24.66 14.44
N LEU A 215 2.71 -25.02 13.35
CA LEU A 215 3.00 -26.22 12.55
C LEU A 215 4.07 -26.02 11.48
N ASN A 216 4.53 -24.78 11.28
CA ASN A 216 5.40 -24.37 10.17
C ASN A 216 4.88 -24.85 8.80
N SER A 217 3.59 -24.62 8.54
CA SER A 217 2.89 -25.18 7.38
C SER A 217 3.38 -24.67 6.01
N GLY A 218 4.03 -23.50 5.96
CA GLY A 218 4.53 -22.88 4.74
C GLY A 218 6.03 -22.57 4.81
N THR A 219 6.52 -21.82 3.81
CA THR A 219 7.95 -21.46 3.73
C THR A 219 8.14 -19.95 3.77
N PHE A 220 9.08 -19.47 4.58
CA PHE A 220 9.54 -18.10 4.51
C PHE A 220 10.69 -17.99 3.52
N LYS A 221 10.51 -17.17 2.48
CA LYS A 221 11.58 -16.84 1.56
C LYS A 221 11.56 -15.34 1.33
N LYS A 222 12.71 -14.70 1.51
CA LYS A 222 12.86 -13.30 1.12
C LYS A 222 12.53 -13.19 -0.37
N ALA A 223 11.60 -12.31 -0.71
CA ALA A 223 11.41 -11.94 -2.11
C ALA A 223 12.66 -11.17 -2.52
N ASP A 224 13.57 -11.84 -3.21
CA ASP A 224 14.65 -11.16 -3.89
C ASP A 224 14.07 -10.55 -5.16
N TYR A 225 14.34 -9.26 -5.38
CA TYR A 225 14.00 -8.65 -6.66
C TYR A 225 14.78 -9.33 -7.77
N SER A 226 14.14 -9.49 -8.93
CA SER A 226 14.76 -10.21 -10.03
C SER A 226 15.99 -9.43 -10.48
N THR A 227 17.14 -10.08 -10.59
CA THR A 227 18.28 -9.53 -11.33
C THR A 227 18.33 -10.08 -12.75
N ASP A 228 17.37 -10.92 -13.11
CA ASP A 228 17.22 -11.49 -14.44
C ASP A 228 16.52 -10.48 -15.34
N ILE A 229 17.33 -9.79 -16.15
CA ILE A 229 16.89 -8.82 -17.16
C ILE A 229 16.15 -9.48 -18.33
N ASP A 230 16.30 -10.79 -18.51
CA ASP A 230 15.66 -11.56 -19.58
C ASP A 230 14.27 -12.08 -19.15
N SER A 231 13.92 -11.93 -17.87
CA SER A 231 12.64 -12.35 -17.33
C SER A 231 11.48 -11.56 -17.94
N VAL A 232 10.55 -12.27 -18.57
CA VAL A 232 9.37 -11.68 -19.21
C VAL A 232 8.15 -11.85 -18.31
N CYS A 233 7.55 -10.74 -17.88
CA CYS A 233 6.27 -10.77 -17.17
C CYS A 233 5.13 -11.09 -18.16
N PRO A 234 4.35 -12.18 -17.94
CA PRO A 234 3.26 -12.57 -18.85
C PRO A 234 2.05 -11.63 -18.78
N HIS A 235 2.02 -10.71 -17.82
CA HIS A 235 0.93 -9.74 -17.63
C HIS A 235 1.24 -8.36 -18.21
N CYS A 236 2.49 -8.12 -18.60
CA CYS A 236 2.93 -6.85 -19.13
C CYS A 236 2.34 -6.58 -20.52
N GLU A 237 1.68 -5.44 -20.66
CA GLU A 237 1.17 -4.97 -21.94
C GLU A 237 1.62 -3.53 -22.19
N ASN A 238 2.25 -3.29 -23.34
CA ASN A 238 2.52 -1.93 -23.79
C ASN A 238 1.20 -1.30 -24.24
N ALA A 239 0.81 -0.20 -23.59
CA ALA A 239 -0.38 0.55 -23.95
C ALA A 239 -0.06 2.04 -23.92
N ILE A 240 -0.48 2.83 -24.91
CA ILE A 240 -0.31 4.29 -24.83
C ILE A 240 -1.20 4.80 -23.68
N PRO A 241 -0.68 5.64 -22.76
CA PRO A 241 0.63 6.32 -22.76
C PRO A 241 1.77 5.61 -22.02
N PHE A 242 1.51 4.44 -21.42
CA PHE A 242 2.45 3.66 -20.62
C PHE A 242 3.26 2.66 -21.46
N LYS A 243 4.39 3.14 -21.98
CA LYS A 243 5.38 2.28 -22.64
C LYS A 243 6.32 1.68 -21.61
N ILE A 244 6.42 0.36 -21.59
CA ILE A 244 7.29 -0.38 -20.69
C ILE A 244 8.74 -0.15 -21.11
N ALA A 245 9.57 0.22 -20.15
CA ALA A 245 10.99 0.43 -20.36
C ALA A 245 11.73 -0.90 -20.50
N LYS A 246 12.92 -0.82 -21.08
CA LYS A 246 13.80 -1.99 -21.18
C LYS A 246 14.29 -2.39 -19.78
N PRO A 247 14.30 -3.69 -19.41
CA PRO A 247 14.76 -4.16 -18.11
C PRO A 247 16.16 -3.67 -17.73
N GLU A 248 17.07 -3.54 -18.70
CA GLU A 248 18.44 -3.05 -18.48
C GLU A 248 18.45 -1.61 -17.94
N ALA A 249 17.58 -0.75 -18.46
CA ALA A 249 17.46 0.63 -17.99
C ALA A 249 16.90 0.71 -16.56
N ILE A 250 16.00 -0.20 -16.20
CA ILE A 250 15.48 -0.32 -14.83
C ILE A 250 16.59 -0.82 -13.89
N PHE A 251 17.33 -1.84 -14.32
CA PHE A 251 18.44 -2.42 -13.57
C PHE A 251 19.55 -1.40 -13.29
N GLU A 252 19.93 -0.57 -14.28
CA GLU A 252 20.94 0.48 -14.09
C GLU A 252 20.55 1.47 -12.97
N ILE A 253 19.26 1.69 -12.76
CA ILE A 253 18.74 2.64 -11.77
C ILE A 253 18.57 1.95 -10.41
N LEU A 254 17.89 0.80 -10.35
CA LEU A 254 17.51 0.16 -9.09
C LEU A 254 18.50 -0.91 -8.61
N GLY A 255 19.34 -1.44 -9.50
CA GLY A 255 20.18 -2.61 -9.25
C GLY A 255 19.42 -3.94 -9.32
N TYR A 256 18.16 -3.91 -9.76
CA TYR A 256 17.26 -5.04 -9.95
C TYR A 256 16.14 -4.65 -10.93
N CYS A 257 15.38 -5.63 -11.39
CA CYS A 257 14.21 -5.54 -12.25
C CYS A 257 12.96 -6.00 -11.48
#